data_AF-A0A7S2P6N6-F1
#
_entry.id   AF-A0A7S2P6N6-F1
#
_cell.length_a   1.000
_cell.length_b   1.000
_cell.length_c   1.000
_cell.angle_alpha   90.00
_cell.angle_beta   90.00
_cell.angle_gamma   90.00
#
_symmetry.space_group_name_H-M   'P 1'
#
loop_
_entity.id
_entity.type
_entity.pdbx_description
1 polymer ?
#
loop_
_entity_poly.entity_id
_entity_poly.type
_entity_poly.pdbx_seq_one_letter_code
_entity_poly.pdbx_strand_id
1 'polypeptide(L)'
;MRMFYSKVCDHRVCESCLTRFFNPGPAYCPGCPVTSQRQLLSAQDFCQEPPEARQVDSEVKVRRQVSEIFCKTREDFELSEDWNDYLMQREDMIYRLVNPTSQEEVQETWRQIDQYQAQNAEQIRREQRLAPRKKFQKILRIIEEEGSFHSGVNADWGEAPGAAVHPFVVQYQSLLTCPPEDARSRTPSAERSPAHARETSPGSPVPGKTLAGHMSGGGHSPEACVKKARHFFFADLVAATSAASSAPAT
;
A
#
# COMPACT_ATOMS: atom_id res chain seq x y z
N MET A 1 0.85 6.21 -28.30
CA MET A 1 -0.05 7.36 -28.49
C MET A 1 -0.70 7.65 -27.15
N ARG A 2 -0.42 8.82 -26.54
CA ARG A 2 -0.96 9.16 -25.21
C ARG A 2 -2.39 9.69 -25.35
N MET A 3 -3.23 9.33 -24.38
CA MET A 3 -4.62 9.78 -24.28
C MET A 3 -4.78 10.73 -23.10
N PHE A 4 -5.60 11.75 -23.30
CA PHE A 4 -5.93 12.75 -22.32
C PHE A 4 -7.45 12.86 -22.16
N TYR A 5 -7.89 13.25 -20.98
CA TYR A 5 -9.28 13.34 -20.56
C TYR A 5 -9.54 14.76 -20.08
N SER A 6 -10.63 15.37 -20.56
CA SER A 6 -11.06 16.69 -20.08
C SER A 6 -11.60 16.58 -18.65
N LYS A 7 -11.20 17.50 -17.77
CA LYS A 7 -11.74 17.62 -16.41
C LYS A 7 -13.16 18.19 -16.34
N VAL A 8 -13.63 18.78 -17.44
CA VAL A 8 -14.90 19.51 -17.50
C VAL A 8 -16.00 18.73 -18.23
N CYS A 9 -15.65 18.03 -19.31
CA CYS A 9 -16.62 17.34 -20.15
C CYS A 9 -16.35 15.84 -20.31
N ASP A 10 -15.34 15.29 -19.65
CA ASP A 10 -14.95 13.86 -19.66
C ASP A 10 -14.74 13.22 -21.04
N HIS A 11 -14.52 14.05 -22.08
CA HIS A 11 -14.18 13.57 -23.42
C HIS A 11 -12.70 13.22 -23.51
N ARG A 12 -12.41 12.21 -24.35
CA ARG A 12 -11.07 11.71 -24.63
C ARG A 12 -10.46 12.39 -25.85
N VAL A 13 -9.21 12.84 -25.73
CA VAL A 13 -8.45 13.49 -26.79
C VAL A 13 -7.05 12.88 -26.85
N CYS A 14 -6.56 12.56 -28.04
CA CYS A 14 -5.18 12.10 -28.20
C CYS A 14 -4.19 13.26 -28.20
N GLU A 15 -2.92 12.97 -27.91
CA GLU A 15 -1.83 13.96 -27.84
C GLU A 15 -1.72 14.89 -29.08
N SER A 16 -1.91 14.35 -30.28
CA SER A 16 -1.89 15.12 -31.53
C SER A 16 -3.08 16.08 -31.63
N CYS A 17 -4.27 15.65 -31.21
CA CYS A 17 -5.44 16.51 -31.18
C CYS A 17 -5.34 17.58 -30.08
N LEU A 18 -4.77 17.23 -28.92
CA LEU A 18 -4.55 18.19 -27.84
C LEU A 18 -3.64 19.33 -28.32
N THR A 19 -2.52 18.97 -28.95
CA THR A 19 -1.54 19.93 -29.48
C THR A 19 -2.11 20.79 -30.61
N ARG A 20 -2.88 20.20 -31.53
CA ARG A 20 -3.41 20.91 -32.69
C ARG A 20 -4.52 21.90 -32.32
N PHE A 21 -5.41 21.53 -31.41
CA PHE A 21 -6.61 22.32 -31.12
C PHE A 21 -6.48 23.23 -29.89
N PHE A 22 -5.70 22.85 -28.86
CA PHE A 22 -5.71 23.53 -27.56
C PHE A 22 -4.40 24.21 -27.15
N ASN A 23 -3.26 23.91 -27.82
CA ASN A 23 -2.02 24.67 -27.61
C ASN A 23 -2.03 26.06 -28.29
N PRO A 24 -2.65 26.26 -29.48
CA PRO A 24 -2.71 27.59 -30.09
C PRO A 24 -3.52 28.60 -29.28
N GLY A 25 -4.46 28.13 -28.47
CA GLY A 25 -5.30 28.95 -27.60
C GLY A 25 -6.51 28.16 -27.10
N PRO A 26 -7.32 28.76 -26.21
CA PRO A 26 -8.54 28.14 -25.72
C PRO A 26 -9.52 27.84 -26.87
N ALA A 27 -10.03 26.61 -26.92
CA ALA A 27 -10.92 26.15 -27.98
C ALA A 27 -12.07 25.30 -27.41
N TYR A 28 -13.11 25.11 -28.21
CA TYR A 28 -14.22 24.24 -27.83
C TYR A 28 -13.87 22.76 -28.07
N CYS A 29 -14.44 21.86 -27.26
CA CYS A 29 -14.28 20.43 -27.47
C CYS A 29 -14.99 20.01 -28.78
N PRO A 30 -14.29 19.35 -29.73
CA PRO A 30 -14.85 19.04 -31.05
C PRO A 30 -15.92 17.94 -31.03
N GLY A 31 -15.99 17.13 -29.98
CA GLY A 31 -16.95 16.03 -29.84
C GLY A 31 -18.11 16.32 -28.90
N CYS A 32 -18.17 17.51 -28.30
CA CYS A 32 -19.10 17.79 -27.20
C CYS A 32 -20.08 18.91 -27.57
N PRO A 33 -21.39 18.63 -27.58
CA PRO A 33 -22.41 19.68 -27.80
C PRO A 33 -22.56 20.62 -26.59
N VAL A 34 -22.09 20.21 -25.40
CA VAL A 34 -22.22 20.97 -24.15
C VAL A 34 -21.18 22.09 -24.05
N THR A 35 -19.92 21.80 -24.39
CA THR A 35 -18.84 22.81 -24.30
C THR A 35 -18.82 23.75 -25.49
N SER A 36 -19.25 23.32 -26.68
CA SER A 36 -19.33 24.18 -27.89
C SER A 36 -20.16 25.45 -27.73
N GLN A 37 -21.00 25.55 -26.69
CA GLN A 37 -21.88 26.69 -26.45
C GLN A 37 -21.69 27.34 -25.06
N ARG A 38 -20.82 26.79 -24.19
CA ARG A 38 -20.76 27.22 -22.77
C ARG A 38 -19.38 27.56 -22.24
N GLN A 39 -18.32 26.86 -22.65
CA GLN A 39 -17.00 27.02 -22.01
C GLN A 39 -15.86 26.70 -22.99
N LEU A 40 -14.88 27.59 -23.09
CA LEU A 40 -13.61 27.35 -23.79
C LEU A 40 -12.68 26.52 -22.89
N LEU A 41 -12.03 25.51 -23.47
CA LEU A 41 -11.05 24.66 -22.78
C LEU A 41 -9.64 25.01 -23.24
N SER A 42 -8.70 24.97 -22.31
CA SER A 42 -7.26 25.10 -22.54
C SER A 42 -6.57 23.74 -22.43
N ALA A 43 -5.32 23.64 -22.86
CA ALA A 43 -4.52 22.42 -22.68
C ALA A 43 -4.38 21.98 -21.21
N GLN A 44 -4.52 22.89 -20.23
CA GLN A 44 -4.42 22.60 -18.79
C GLN A 44 -5.65 21.88 -18.23
N ASP A 45 -6.78 21.97 -18.93
CA ASP A 45 -8.04 21.33 -18.55
C ASP A 45 -8.07 19.85 -18.89
N PHE A 46 -7.00 19.34 -19.51
CA PHE A 46 -6.83 17.93 -19.87
C PHE A 46 -5.75 17.28 -19.00
N CYS A 47 -6.00 16.04 -18.55
CA CYS A 47 -5.06 15.22 -17.81
C CYS A 47 -4.97 13.80 -18.39
N GLN A 48 -3.89 13.09 -18.11
CA GLN A 48 -3.74 11.69 -18.58
C GLN A 48 -4.56 10.71 -17.73
N GLU A 49 -4.85 11.09 -16.49
CA GLU A 49 -5.63 10.26 -15.59
C GLU A 49 -7.09 10.19 -16.05
N PRO A 50 -7.64 8.97 -16.15
CA PRO A 50 -9.03 8.79 -16.50
C PRO A 50 -9.97 9.35 -15.40
N PRO A 51 -11.20 9.75 -15.73
CA PRO A 51 -12.16 10.31 -14.76
C PRO A 51 -12.37 9.42 -13.55
N GLU A 52 -12.43 8.10 -13.75
CA GLU A 52 -12.65 7.12 -12.69
C GLU A 52 -11.49 7.11 -11.69
N ALA A 53 -10.25 7.24 -12.17
CA ALA A 53 -9.08 7.33 -11.29
C ALA A 53 -9.09 8.65 -10.48
N ARG A 54 -9.43 9.78 -11.13
CA ARG A 54 -9.55 11.07 -10.43
C ARG A 54 -10.62 11.04 -9.34
N GLN A 55 -11.74 10.36 -9.60
CA GLN A 55 -12.81 10.21 -8.62
C GLN A 55 -12.32 9.43 -7.40
N VAL A 56 -11.67 8.28 -7.62
CA VAL A 56 -11.10 7.47 -6.53
C VAL A 56 -10.04 8.26 -5.75
N ASP A 57 -9.15 8.98 -6.42
CA ASP A 57 -8.12 9.78 -5.74
C ASP A 57 -8.73 10.88 -4.88
N SER A 58 -9.80 11.52 -5.37
CA SER A 58 -10.52 12.54 -4.61
C SER A 58 -11.20 11.95 -3.38
N GLU A 59 -11.82 10.77 -3.52
CA GLU A 59 -12.44 10.04 -2.41
C GLU A 59 -11.40 9.63 -1.37
N VAL A 60 -10.29 9.02 -1.81
CA VAL A 60 -9.21 8.58 -0.93
C VAL A 60 -8.63 9.76 -0.15
N LYS A 61 -8.46 10.92 -0.80
CA LYS A 61 -7.98 12.14 -0.14
C LYS A 61 -8.93 12.59 0.96
N VAL A 62 -10.22 12.73 0.66
CA VAL A 62 -11.24 13.14 1.65
C VAL A 62 -11.31 12.12 2.79
N ARG A 63 -11.41 10.84 2.47
CA ARG A 63 -11.52 9.75 3.44
C ARG A 63 -10.32 9.72 4.39
N ARG A 64 -9.12 9.96 3.87
CA ARG A 64 -7.91 10.09 4.68
C ARG A 64 -7.99 11.30 5.62
N GLN A 65 -8.35 12.48 5.11
CA GLN A 65 -8.46 13.69 5.93
C GLN A 65 -9.48 13.53 7.06
N VAL A 66 -10.67 13.03 6.75
CA VAL A 66 -11.71 12.79 7.75
C VAL A 66 -11.26 11.72 8.75
N SER A 67 -10.65 10.61 8.31
CA SER A 67 -10.17 9.56 9.21
C SER A 67 -9.02 9.99 10.13
N GLU A 68 -8.21 10.96 9.73
CA GLU A 68 -7.15 11.54 10.57
C GLU A 68 -7.74 12.37 11.74
N ILE A 69 -8.95 12.92 11.56
CA ILE A 69 -9.68 13.70 12.57
C ILE A 69 -10.59 12.76 13.40
N PHE A 70 -11.38 11.93 12.72
CA PHE A 70 -12.27 10.93 13.29
C PHE A 70 -11.49 9.63 13.59
N CYS A 71 -10.61 9.73 14.58
CA CYS A 71 -9.65 8.68 14.94
C CYS A 71 -10.03 7.86 16.19
N LYS A 72 -11.27 7.96 16.69
CA LYS A 72 -11.73 7.15 17.84
C LYS A 72 -11.82 5.68 17.43
N THR A 73 -11.47 4.78 18.34
CA THR A 73 -11.54 3.33 18.13
C THR A 73 -12.68 2.70 18.91
N ARG A 74 -12.93 1.41 18.72
CA ARG A 74 -14.04 0.70 19.37
C ARG A 74 -13.94 0.79 20.90
N GLU A 75 -12.72 0.82 21.43
CA GLU A 75 -12.43 0.86 22.86
C GLU A 75 -12.75 2.21 23.51
N ASP A 76 -12.98 3.27 22.73
CA ASP A 76 -13.36 4.59 23.23
C ASP A 76 -14.87 4.70 23.57
N PHE A 77 -15.65 3.64 23.31
CA PHE A 77 -17.11 3.63 23.49
C PHE A 77 -17.55 2.48 24.40
N GLU A 78 -18.49 2.76 25.29
CA GLU A 78 -19.08 1.75 26.19
C GLU A 78 -20.11 0.89 25.46
N LEU A 79 -20.98 1.53 24.66
CA LEU A 79 -22.06 0.89 23.93
C LEU A 79 -21.68 0.61 22.48
N SER A 80 -22.21 -0.48 21.92
CA SER A 80 -22.05 -0.82 20.49
C SER A 80 -22.78 0.14 19.56
N GLU A 81 -23.91 0.68 20.02
CA GLU A 81 -24.75 1.60 19.25
C GLU A 81 -24.02 2.93 19.00
N ASP A 82 -23.45 3.53 20.05
CA ASP A 82 -22.68 4.79 19.92
C ASP A 82 -21.51 4.68 18.93
N TRP A 83 -20.85 3.53 18.88
CA TRP A 83 -19.78 3.27 17.91
C TRP A 83 -20.29 3.18 16.48
N ASN A 84 -21.45 2.53 16.28
CA ASN A 84 -22.06 2.45 14.96
C ASN A 84 -22.54 3.82 14.50
N ASP A 85 -23.13 4.62 15.39
CA ASP A 85 -23.57 5.98 15.10
C ASP A 85 -22.37 6.88 14.77
N TYR A 86 -21.26 6.73 15.49
CA TYR A 86 -20.00 7.41 15.18
C TYR A 86 -19.46 7.03 13.79
N LEU A 87 -19.47 5.75 13.44
CA LEU A 87 -19.04 5.29 12.11
C LEU A 87 -19.97 5.81 11.01
N MET A 88 -21.28 5.79 11.24
CA MET A 88 -22.26 6.35 10.31
C MET A 88 -22.03 7.84 10.10
N GLN A 89 -21.87 8.61 11.19
CA GLN A 89 -21.58 10.03 11.12
C GLN A 89 -20.30 10.27 10.29
N ARG A 90 -19.24 9.49 10.52
CA ARG A 90 -18.00 9.64 9.75
C ARG A 90 -18.20 9.38 8.26
N GLU A 91 -18.88 8.29 7.88
CA GLU A 91 -19.10 7.96 6.46
C GLU A 91 -20.07 8.93 5.78
N ASP A 92 -21.08 9.44 6.50
CA ASP A 92 -22.00 10.46 6.00
C ASP A 92 -21.27 11.78 5.69
N MET A 93 -20.35 12.21 6.56
CA MET A 93 -19.49 13.37 6.29
C MET A 93 -18.56 13.15 5.09
N ILE A 94 -18.00 11.94 4.93
CA ILE A 94 -17.20 11.59 3.75
C ILE A 94 -18.07 11.64 2.50
N TYR A 95 -19.26 11.05 2.54
CA TYR A 95 -20.17 11.00 1.40
C TYR A 95 -20.56 12.39 0.90
N ARG A 96 -20.94 13.31 1.80
CA ARG A 96 -21.26 14.71 1.45
C ARG A 96 -20.09 15.45 0.82
N LEU A 97 -18.86 15.16 1.23
CA LEU A 97 -17.66 15.77 0.68
C LEU A 97 -17.24 15.19 -0.68
N VAL A 98 -17.50 13.90 -0.91
CA VAL A 98 -17.14 13.22 -2.16
C VAL A 98 -18.20 13.44 -3.25
N ASN A 99 -19.47 13.46 -2.86
CA ASN A 99 -20.62 13.66 -3.76
C ASN A 99 -21.42 14.89 -3.35
N PRO A 100 -20.84 16.11 -3.44
CA PRO A 100 -21.52 17.31 -2.99
C PRO A 100 -22.68 17.69 -3.90
N THR A 101 -23.83 18.02 -3.31
CA THR A 101 -24.98 18.53 -4.06
C THR A 101 -24.83 20.02 -4.35
N SER A 102 -24.23 20.76 -3.41
CA SER A 102 -23.97 22.20 -3.52
C SER A 102 -22.68 22.60 -2.83
N GLN A 103 -22.13 23.76 -3.21
CA GLN A 103 -20.93 24.31 -2.55
C GLN A 103 -21.19 24.67 -1.08
N GLU A 104 -22.42 25.03 -0.73
CA GLU A 104 -22.84 25.34 0.63
C GLU A 104 -22.80 24.10 1.53
N GLU A 105 -23.23 22.94 1.02
CA GLU A 105 -23.17 21.67 1.74
C GLU A 105 -21.73 21.28 2.09
N VAL A 106 -20.79 21.48 1.16
CA VAL A 106 -19.36 21.24 1.41
C VAL A 106 -18.84 22.11 2.54
N GLN A 107 -19.16 23.40 2.51
CA GLN A 107 -18.71 24.36 3.54
C GLN A 107 -19.28 24.02 4.92
N GLU A 108 -20.57 23.70 4.99
CA GLU A 108 -21.22 23.31 6.24
C GLU A 108 -20.64 22.01 6.79
N THR A 109 -20.38 21.04 5.92
CA THR A 109 -19.75 19.76 6.31
C THR A 109 -18.35 20.00 6.88
N TRP A 110 -17.52 20.83 6.24
CA TRP A 110 -16.22 21.20 6.80
C TRP A 110 -16.34 21.95 8.13
N ARG A 111 -17.31 22.86 8.29
CA ARG A 111 -17.56 23.56 9.55
C ARG A 111 -17.86 22.60 10.69
N GLN A 112 -18.65 21.55 10.44
CA GLN A 112 -18.94 20.51 11.43
C GLN A 112 -17.69 19.67 11.76
N ILE A 113 -16.85 19.35 10.77
CA ILE A 113 -15.56 18.67 10.98
C ILE A 113 -14.64 19.53 11.85
N ASP A 114 -14.53 20.82 11.57
CA ASP A 114 -13.69 21.75 12.32
C ASP A 114 -14.17 21.90 13.77
N GLN A 115 -15.49 21.97 13.97
CA GLN A 115 -16.08 21.98 15.31
C GLN A 115 -15.74 20.70 16.08
N TYR A 116 -15.89 19.53 15.45
CA TYR A 116 -15.51 18.26 16.05
C TYR A 116 -14.01 18.21 16.38
N GLN A 117 -13.16 18.69 15.46
CA GLN A 117 -11.71 18.74 15.65
C GLN A 117 -11.34 19.62 16.84
N ALA A 118 -11.98 20.78 17.00
CA ALA A 118 -11.75 21.68 18.13
C ALA A 118 -12.16 21.03 19.47
N GLN A 119 -13.31 20.34 19.50
CA GLN A 119 -13.80 19.67 20.69
C GLN A 119 -12.95 18.45 21.10
N ASN A 120 -12.35 17.75 20.13
CA ASN A 120 -11.58 16.51 20.36
C ASN A 120 -10.07 16.71 20.15
N ALA A 121 -9.57 17.95 20.16
CA ALA A 121 -8.20 18.29 19.78
C ALA A 121 -7.12 17.54 20.58
N GLU A 122 -7.34 17.35 21.89
CA GLU A 122 -6.42 16.62 22.76
C GLU A 122 -6.35 15.13 22.44
N GLN A 123 -7.52 14.50 22.22
CA GLN A 123 -7.62 13.09 21.84
C GLN A 123 -6.95 12.86 20.48
N ILE A 124 -7.23 13.72 19.50
CA ILE A 124 -6.64 13.64 18.16
C ILE A 124 -5.11 13.77 18.25
N ARG A 125 -4.60 14.76 18.99
CA ARG A 125 -3.16 14.96 19.16
C ARG A 125 -2.48 13.75 19.82
N ARG A 126 -3.13 13.14 20.81
CA ARG A 126 -2.66 11.92 21.47
C ARG A 126 -2.55 10.76 20.48
N GLU A 127 -3.61 10.50 19.71
CA GLU A 127 -3.63 9.42 18.72
C GLU A 127 -2.61 9.65 17.60
N GLN A 128 -2.48 10.88 17.11
CA GLN A 128 -1.46 11.23 16.11
C GLN A 128 -0.04 11.00 16.61
N ARG A 129 0.24 11.27 17.90
CA ARG A 129 1.54 10.97 18.50
C ARG A 129 1.81 9.47 18.60
N LEU A 130 0.79 8.68 18.92
CA LEU A 130 0.91 7.22 19.04
C LEU A 130 0.90 6.50 17.68
N ALA A 131 0.36 7.12 16.63
CA ALA A 131 0.18 6.49 15.33
C ALA A 131 1.48 5.92 14.70
N PRO A 132 2.63 6.63 14.69
CA PRO A 132 3.89 6.06 14.20
C PRO A 132 4.31 4.82 14.98
N ARG A 133 4.15 4.83 16.30
CA ARG A 133 4.49 3.69 17.17
C ARG A 133 3.56 2.50 16.93
N LYS A 134 2.23 2.73 16.84
CA LYS A 134 1.25 1.69 16.50
C LYS A 134 1.54 1.07 15.12
N LYS A 135 1.86 1.89 14.11
CA LYS A 135 2.27 1.42 12.77
C LYS A 135 3.54 0.59 12.82
N PHE A 136 4.55 1.06 13.55
CA PHE A 136 5.81 0.33 13.73
C PHE A 136 5.57 -1.03 14.39
N GLN A 137 4.79 -1.08 15.46
CA GLN A 137 4.45 -2.32 16.16
C GLN A 137 3.65 -3.29 15.26
N LYS A 138 2.75 -2.78 14.40
CA LYS A 138 2.05 -3.60 13.41
C LYS A 138 3.02 -4.20 12.37
N ILE A 139 4.00 -3.42 11.90
CA ILE A 139 5.04 -3.92 10.98
C ILE A 139 5.88 -5.01 11.64
N LEU A 140 6.29 -4.84 12.90
CA LEU A 140 7.02 -5.86 13.65
C LEU A 140 6.24 -7.19 13.70
N ARG A 141 4.96 -7.11 14.03
CA ARG A 141 4.08 -8.28 14.11
C ARG A 141 3.96 -8.99 12.76
N ILE A 142 3.81 -8.23 11.65
CA ILE A 142 3.76 -8.82 10.30
C ILE A 142 5.07 -9.53 9.99
N ILE A 143 6.23 -8.92 10.27
CA ILE A 143 7.54 -9.55 10.02
C ILE A 143 7.71 -10.85 10.82
N GLU A 144 7.24 -10.89 12.07
CA GLU A 144 7.27 -12.08 12.91
C GLU A 144 6.34 -13.18 12.37
N GLU A 145 5.11 -12.84 12.01
CA GLU A 145 4.13 -13.76 11.39
C GLU A 145 4.66 -14.30 10.05
N GLU A 146 5.24 -13.45 9.20
CA GLU A 146 5.88 -13.85 7.95
C GLU A 146 7.13 -14.70 8.18
N GLY A 147 7.93 -14.41 9.21
CA GLY A 147 9.09 -15.20 9.61
C GLY A 147 8.71 -16.60 10.06
N SER A 148 7.65 -16.71 10.88
CA SER A 148 7.07 -17.98 11.31
C SER A 148 6.52 -18.78 10.13
N PHE A 149 5.76 -18.13 9.24
CA PHE A 149 5.25 -18.75 8.02
C PHE A 149 6.38 -19.25 7.12
N HIS A 150 7.39 -18.42 6.86
CA HIS A 150 8.57 -18.78 6.08
C HIS A 150 9.32 -19.97 6.69
N SER A 151 9.52 -19.97 8.02
CA SER A 151 10.12 -21.11 8.74
C SER A 151 9.32 -22.38 8.55
N GLY A 152 8.00 -22.32 8.71
CA GLY A 152 7.14 -23.48 8.61
C GLY A 152 7.14 -24.10 7.20
N VAL A 153 7.13 -23.28 6.16
CA VAL A 153 7.20 -23.75 4.77
C VAL A 153 8.59 -24.27 4.41
N ASN A 154 9.63 -23.63 4.94
CA ASN A 154 11.02 -23.96 4.60
C ASN A 154 11.73 -24.93 5.54
N ALA A 155 11.09 -25.35 6.63
CA ALA A 155 11.59 -26.38 7.51
C ALA A 155 11.80 -27.69 6.74
N ASP A 156 12.93 -28.34 7.01
CA ASP A 156 13.18 -29.69 6.55
C ASP A 156 12.23 -30.66 7.28
N TRP A 157 11.77 -31.69 6.57
CA TRP A 157 10.84 -32.68 7.14
C TRP A 157 11.44 -33.33 8.39
N GLY A 158 10.72 -33.22 9.52
CA GLY A 158 11.09 -33.86 10.78
C GLY A 158 11.93 -33.00 11.74
N GLU A 159 12.33 -31.78 11.35
CA GLU A 159 12.94 -30.82 12.27
C GLU A 159 11.88 -29.86 12.83
N ALA A 160 11.94 -29.59 14.14
CA ALA A 160 11.14 -28.53 14.73
C ALA A 160 11.56 -27.20 14.07
N PRO A 161 10.61 -26.29 13.76
CA PRO A 161 10.94 -25.02 13.15
C PRO A 161 11.95 -24.28 14.05
N GLY A 162 13.19 -24.20 13.59
CA GLY A 162 14.24 -23.43 14.27
C GLY A 162 13.87 -21.95 14.28
N ALA A 163 14.50 -21.18 15.17
CA ALA A 163 14.35 -19.73 15.26
C ALA A 163 14.70 -19.06 13.92
N ALA A 164 13.70 -18.91 13.05
CA ALA A 164 13.91 -18.45 11.70
C ALA A 164 13.99 -16.93 11.68
N VAL A 165 15.15 -16.46 11.26
CA VAL A 165 15.33 -15.07 10.86
C VAL A 165 14.65 -14.91 9.51
N HIS A 166 13.60 -14.08 9.44
CA HIS A 166 12.88 -13.80 8.20
C HIS A 166 13.87 -13.30 7.11
N PRO A 167 13.74 -13.70 5.83
CA PRO A 167 14.71 -13.34 4.78
C PRO A 167 14.94 -11.84 4.61
N PHE A 168 13.92 -11.04 4.95
CA PHE A 168 13.96 -9.59 4.86
C PHE A 168 14.32 -8.90 6.19
N VAL A 169 14.63 -9.61 7.28
CA VAL A 169 15.07 -8.98 8.55
C VAL A 169 16.25 -8.05 8.31
N VAL A 170 17.19 -8.44 7.44
CA VAL A 170 18.35 -7.61 7.08
C VAL A 170 17.93 -6.33 6.35
N GLN A 171 16.88 -6.39 5.49
CA GLN A 171 16.35 -5.20 4.81
C GLN A 171 15.66 -4.24 5.78
N TYR A 172 14.98 -4.76 6.80
CA TYR A 172 14.30 -3.94 7.80
C TYR A 172 15.17 -3.58 9.00
N GLN A 173 16.42 -4.06 9.07
CA GLN A 173 17.29 -3.93 10.24
C GLN A 173 17.43 -2.48 10.71
N SER A 174 17.54 -1.51 9.79
CA SER A 174 17.61 -0.08 10.13
C SER A 174 16.34 0.45 10.79
N LEU A 175 15.16 -0.02 10.37
CA LEU A 175 13.87 0.34 10.98
C LEU A 175 13.70 -0.35 12.34
N LEU A 176 14.10 -1.62 12.44
CA LEU A 176 13.98 -2.43 13.65
C LEU A 176 14.89 -1.94 14.79
N THR A 177 16.07 -1.39 14.45
CA THR A 177 17.08 -0.96 15.43
C THR A 177 16.87 0.48 15.91
N CYS A 178 16.02 1.28 15.25
CA CYS A 178 15.73 2.67 15.62
C CYS A 178 14.22 2.96 15.62
N PRO A 179 13.52 2.66 16.73
CA PRO A 179 12.13 3.00 16.91
C PRO A 179 11.83 4.51 16.71
N PRO A 180 10.62 4.89 16.27
CA PRO A 180 10.29 6.26 15.89
C PRO A 180 10.44 7.35 16.98
N GLU A 181 10.51 6.99 18.27
CA GLU A 181 10.70 7.97 19.36
C GLU A 181 12.19 8.25 19.66
N ASP A 182 13.12 7.39 19.25
CA ASP A 182 14.55 7.51 19.60
C ASP A 182 15.31 8.55 18.76
N ALA A 183 14.66 9.15 17.75
CA ALA A 183 15.25 10.21 16.95
C ALA A 183 15.44 11.54 17.70
N ARG A 184 14.88 11.71 18.91
CA ARG A 184 15.00 12.94 19.72
C ARG A 184 16.24 13.01 20.61
N SER A 185 17.05 11.96 20.68
CA SER A 185 18.29 11.94 21.48
C SER A 185 19.58 12.08 20.66
N ARG A 186 19.50 12.14 19.33
CA ARG A 186 20.67 12.48 18.50
C ARG A 186 20.87 13.99 18.48
N THR A 187 21.64 14.48 19.45
CA THR A 187 22.32 15.77 19.30
C THR A 187 23.19 15.71 18.04
N PRO A 188 23.24 16.78 17.22
CA PRO A 188 24.15 16.82 16.07
C PRO A 188 25.57 17.07 16.60
N SER A 189 26.21 16.03 17.10
CA SER A 189 27.64 16.06 17.41
C SER A 189 28.40 15.66 16.15
N ALA A 190 29.29 16.56 15.77
CA ALA A 190 30.07 16.53 14.54
C ALA A 190 30.89 15.24 14.39
N GLU A 191 30.53 14.42 13.41
CA GLU A 191 31.51 13.63 12.66
C GLU A 191 31.34 13.93 11.17
N ARG A 192 32.22 14.83 10.71
CA ARG A 192 32.56 14.98 9.30
C ARG A 192 33.17 13.67 8.83
N SER A 193 32.61 13.09 7.79
CA SER A 193 33.35 12.30 6.80
C SER A 193 32.64 12.35 5.44
N PRO A 194 33.40 12.23 4.35
CA PRO A 194 33.32 13.22 3.28
C PRO A 194 32.30 12.90 2.21
N ALA A 195 31.92 13.96 1.51
CA ALA A 195 31.12 13.95 0.31
C ALA A 195 31.72 13.03 -0.77
N HIS A 196 30.90 12.16 -1.34
CA HIS A 196 31.09 11.76 -2.72
C HIS A 196 29.79 11.98 -3.50
N ALA A 197 29.97 12.79 -4.54
CA ALA A 197 28.96 13.26 -5.46
C ALA A 197 28.40 12.14 -6.34
N ARG A 198 27.19 12.41 -6.84
CA ARG A 198 26.59 11.80 -8.03
C ARG A 198 27.62 11.60 -9.14
N GLU A 199 27.55 10.46 -9.83
CA GLU A 199 27.56 10.44 -11.29
C GLU A 199 27.01 9.13 -11.88
N THR A 200 26.54 9.28 -13.11
CA THR A 200 25.69 8.42 -13.94
C THR A 200 26.50 7.34 -14.68
N SER A 201 25.86 6.20 -14.98
CA SER A 201 26.29 5.06 -15.86
C SER A 201 26.93 5.49 -17.21
N PRO A 202 27.72 4.69 -18.01
CA PRO A 202 27.55 3.23 -18.29
C PRO A 202 28.80 2.36 -18.64
N GLY A 203 28.66 1.02 -18.58
CA GLY A 203 29.43 0.07 -19.43
C GLY A 203 30.18 -1.10 -18.74
N SER A 204 29.57 -2.30 -18.79
CA SER A 204 30.03 -3.72 -18.87
C SER A 204 31.50 -4.18 -18.62
N PRO A 205 31.81 -5.49 -18.48
CA PRO A 205 31.08 -6.64 -17.88
C PRO A 205 31.99 -7.50 -16.95
N VAL A 206 31.46 -8.09 -15.86
CA VAL A 206 32.18 -9.12 -15.07
C VAL A 206 31.21 -10.24 -14.66
N PRO A 207 31.62 -11.52 -14.72
CA PRO A 207 30.73 -12.63 -15.05
C PRO A 207 30.12 -13.30 -13.82
N GLY A 208 28.97 -13.96 -14.05
CA GLY A 208 28.60 -15.15 -13.29
C GLY A 208 27.97 -14.90 -11.92
N LYS A 209 26.82 -14.23 -11.87
CA LYS A 209 25.77 -14.60 -10.92
C LYS A 209 24.49 -14.81 -11.71
N THR A 210 24.21 -16.06 -12.00
CA THR A 210 23.11 -16.53 -12.82
C THR A 210 21.79 -16.01 -12.25
N LEU A 211 21.05 -15.32 -13.11
CA LEU A 211 19.65 -14.88 -12.97
C LEU A 211 18.65 -16.05 -12.76
N ALA A 212 19.14 -17.25 -12.47
CA ALA A 212 18.36 -18.48 -12.36
C ALA A 212 17.64 -18.61 -11.01
N GLY A 213 18.00 -17.81 -10.00
CA GLY A 213 17.35 -17.82 -8.68
C GLY A 213 15.94 -17.23 -8.67
N HIS A 214 15.56 -16.43 -9.68
CA HIS A 214 14.27 -15.73 -9.71
C HIS A 214 13.15 -16.50 -10.43
N MET A 215 13.40 -17.71 -10.92
CA MET A 215 12.42 -18.47 -11.72
C MET A 215 12.03 -19.84 -11.16
N SER A 216 12.42 -20.16 -9.92
CA SER A 216 11.88 -21.34 -9.23
C SER A 216 10.86 -20.87 -8.19
N GLY A 217 9.58 -21.00 -8.52
CA GLY A 217 8.43 -20.61 -7.69
C GLY A 217 8.28 -21.45 -6.41
N GLY A 218 9.34 -21.53 -5.60
CA GLY A 218 9.34 -22.33 -4.38
C GLY A 218 10.56 -22.15 -3.47
N GLY A 219 11.45 -21.17 -3.71
CA GLY A 219 12.48 -20.74 -2.73
C GLY A 219 13.51 -21.77 -2.25
N HIS A 220 13.41 -23.03 -2.65
CA HIS A 220 14.27 -24.11 -2.17
C HIS A 220 15.50 -24.28 -3.06
N SER A 221 16.64 -24.56 -2.42
CA SER A 221 17.82 -25.01 -3.14
C SER A 221 17.52 -26.33 -3.88
N PRO A 222 18.17 -26.60 -5.02
CA PRO A 222 17.98 -27.86 -5.76
C PRO A 222 18.18 -29.10 -4.89
N GLU A 223 19.12 -29.03 -3.93
CA GLU A 223 19.38 -30.12 -2.98
C GLU A 223 18.22 -30.39 -2.03
N ALA A 224 17.53 -29.34 -1.57
CA ALA A 224 16.36 -29.48 -0.70
C ALA A 224 15.19 -30.15 -1.45
N CYS A 225 14.99 -29.84 -2.74
CA CYS A 225 13.97 -30.49 -3.56
C CYS A 225 14.25 -32.00 -3.72
N VAL A 226 15.51 -32.36 -3.99
CA VAL A 226 15.93 -33.78 -4.10
C VAL A 226 15.77 -34.51 -2.76
N LYS A 227 16.10 -33.86 -1.64
CA LYS A 227 15.92 -34.43 -0.30
C LYS A 227 14.43 -34.67 0.02
N LYS A 228 13.55 -33.70 -0.28
CA LYS A 228 12.09 -33.83 -0.13
C LYS A 228 11.53 -34.96 -1.00
N ALA A 229 11.92 -35.03 -2.27
CA ALA A 229 11.47 -36.09 -3.18
C ALA A 229 11.89 -37.49 -2.71
N ARG A 230 13.12 -37.65 -2.21
CA ARG A 230 13.61 -38.91 -1.65
C ARG A 230 12.82 -39.32 -0.41
N HIS A 231 12.52 -38.38 0.48
CA HIS A 231 11.74 -38.66 1.69
C HIS A 231 10.35 -39.23 1.35
N PHE A 232 9.60 -38.57 0.46
CA PHE A 232 8.28 -39.05 0.04
C PHE A 232 8.35 -40.40 -0.67
N PHE A 233 9.32 -40.59 -1.57
CA PHE A 233 9.51 -41.86 -2.24
C PHE A 233 9.74 -43.02 -1.25
N PHE A 234 10.59 -42.83 -0.23
CA PHE A 234 10.85 -43.86 0.77
C PHE A 234 9.68 -44.05 1.73
N ALA A 235 8.96 -42.99 2.09
CA ALA A 235 7.74 -43.09 2.90
C ALA A 235 6.64 -43.89 2.18
N ASP A 236 6.43 -43.62 0.89
CA ASP A 236 5.48 -44.35 0.05
C ASP A 236 5.92 -45.81 -0.15
N LEU A 237 7.22 -46.06 -0.30
CA LEU A 237 7.77 -47.42 -0.38
C LEU A 237 7.55 -48.20 0.92
N VAL A 238 7.80 -47.57 2.07
CA VAL A 238 7.57 -48.20 3.39
C VAL A 238 6.08 -48.43 3.62
N ALA A 239 5.22 -47.49 3.25
CA ALA A 239 3.77 -47.65 3.34
C ALA A 239 3.26 -48.78 2.44
N ALA A 240 3.76 -48.87 1.20
CA ALA A 240 3.40 -49.92 0.25
C ALA A 240 3.87 -51.31 0.70
N THR A 241 5.10 -51.43 1.20
CA THR A 241 5.66 -52.69 1.72
C THR A 241 4.97 -53.13 3.02
N SER A 242 4.60 -52.19 3.89
CA SER A 242 3.82 -52.48 5.10
C SER A 242 2.40 -52.97 4.74
N ALA A 243 1.76 -52.35 3.76
CA ALA A 243 0.45 -52.79 3.26
C ALA A 243 0.51 -54.18 2.60
N ALA A 244 1.58 -54.47 1.85
CA ALA A 244 1.80 -55.79 1.24
C ALA A 244 2.08 -56.90 2.29
N SER A 245 2.73 -56.55 3.41
CA SER A 245 3.05 -57.49 4.49
C SER A 245 1.85 -57.81 5.39
N SER A 246 0.81 -56.97 5.39
CA SER A 246 -0.43 -57.16 6.14
C SER A 246 -1.51 -57.96 5.41
N ALA A 247 -1.26 -58.40 4.17
CA ALA A 247 -2.20 -59.23 3.42
C ALA A 247 -2.17 -60.68 3.93
N PRO A 248 -3.28 -61.25 4.45
CA PRO A 248 -3.30 -62.62 4.93
C PRO A 248 -3.09 -63.60 3.77
N ALA A 249 -2.12 -64.50 3.93
CA ALA A 249 -1.94 -65.63 3.02
C ALA A 249 -3.18 -66.52 3.09
N THR A 250 -3.88 -66.63 1.96
CA THR A 250 -5.03 -67.53 1.73
C THR A 250 -4.69 -68.99 1.95
#